data_AF-A0A5B6W0P9-F1
#
_entry.id   AF-A0A5B6W0P9-F1
#
_cell.length_a   1.000
_cell.length_b   1.000
_cell.length_c   1.000
_cell.angle_alpha   90.00
_cell.angle_beta   90.00
_cell.angle_gamma   90.00
#
_symmetry.space_group_name_H-M   'P 1'
#
loop_
_entity.id
_entity.type
_entity.pdbx_description
1 polymer ?
#
loop_
_entity_poly.entity_id
_entity_poly.type
_entity_poly.pdbx_seq_one_letter_code
_entity_poly.pdbx_strand_id
1 'polypeptide(L)'
;MAEIAKTYFQCLFKAEEEGQYEHILIGVERRLAMPFIKEEIWETLTSMGATKAPGEDGLPAIFFQKLWHIFGNEVSSFCLQQLNGEMEVSRLNSTHIVLIPKKVHPTNLSQFRPISLCNRSLGKCIDKAQSAFMPGRLVSDNALIAYEILNTLKKKRIGRKGLMAVKLDMSKAYDRVE
;
A
#
# COMPACT_ATOMS: atom_id res chain seq x y z
N MET A 1 22.80 17.45 -6.65
CA MET A 1 21.42 17.33 -6.12
C MET A 1 20.93 15.89 -6.09
N ALA A 2 21.06 15.12 -7.18
CA ALA A 2 20.60 13.72 -7.23
C ALA A 2 21.19 12.84 -6.11
N GLU A 3 22.50 12.93 -5.86
CA GLU A 3 23.14 12.13 -4.80
C GLU A 3 22.65 12.52 -3.39
N ILE A 4 22.48 13.82 -3.13
CA ILE A 4 21.94 14.32 -1.86
C ILE A 4 20.51 13.82 -1.64
N ALA A 5 19.67 13.83 -2.68
CA ALA A 5 18.31 13.31 -2.62
C ALA A 5 18.32 11.79 -2.40
N LYS A 6 19.17 11.06 -3.12
CA LYS A 6 19.34 9.61 -2.98
C LYS A 6 19.72 9.25 -1.55
N THR A 7 20.76 9.86 -0.98
CA THR A 7 21.17 9.61 0.40
C THR A 7 20.07 9.96 1.40
N TYR A 8 19.40 11.11 1.23
CA TYR A 8 18.30 11.52 2.12
C TYR A 8 17.17 10.48 2.16
N PHE A 9 16.69 10.05 0.99
CA PHE A 9 15.58 9.09 0.92
C PHE A 9 16.01 7.66 1.27
N GLN A 10 17.24 7.25 0.94
CA GLN A 10 17.78 5.96 1.38
C GLN A 10 17.88 5.86 2.89
N CYS A 11 18.33 6.91 3.57
CA CYS A 11 18.33 6.96 5.03
C CYS A 11 16.91 6.97 5.61
N LEU A 12 15.99 7.68 4.96
CA LEU A 12 14.60 7.78 5.41
C LEU A 12 13.87 6.43 5.36
N PHE A 13 14.09 5.65 4.28
CA PHE A 13 13.42 4.36 4.04
C PHE A 13 14.14 3.14 4.63
N LYS A 14 15.23 3.33 5.40
CA LYS A 14 15.94 2.23 6.05
C LYS A 14 15.39 2.04 7.46
N ALA A 15 14.98 0.81 7.80
CA ALA A 15 14.51 0.49 9.15
C ALA A 15 15.63 0.69 10.19
N GLU A 16 15.27 1.22 11.36
CA GLU A 16 16.23 1.46 12.44
C GLU A 16 16.57 0.16 13.21
N GLU A 17 15.64 -0.80 13.35
CA GLU A 17 15.87 -2.15 13.93
C GLU A 17 14.92 -3.23 13.34
N GLU A 18 15.33 -4.50 13.30
CA GLU A 18 14.44 -5.64 12.95
C GLU A 18 13.58 -6.03 14.16
N GLY A 19 12.33 -5.56 14.21
CA GLY A 19 11.33 -6.00 15.19
C GLY A 19 10.87 -7.45 15.00
N GLN A 20 10.48 -8.14 16.08
CA GLN A 20 9.84 -9.46 16.01
C GLN A 20 8.35 -9.33 15.65
N TYR A 21 8.02 -9.47 14.36
CA TYR A 21 6.66 -9.31 13.82
C TYR A 21 5.81 -10.59 13.80
N GLU A 22 6.30 -11.71 14.34
CA GLU A 22 5.64 -13.02 14.25
C GLU A 22 4.20 -13.00 14.80
N HIS A 23 3.95 -12.22 15.84
CA HIS A 23 2.63 -12.11 16.47
C HIS A 23 1.58 -11.41 15.58
N ILE A 24 2.00 -10.58 14.63
CA ILE A 24 1.09 -9.87 13.69
C ILE A 24 0.52 -10.84 12.65
N LEU A 25 1.28 -11.89 12.30
CA LEU A 25 0.90 -12.86 11.28
C LEU A 25 -0.09 -13.93 11.77
N ILE A 26 -0.32 -14.02 13.09
CA ILE A 26 -1.22 -15.01 13.71
C ILE A 26 -2.69 -14.82 13.23
N GLY A 27 -3.07 -13.61 12.82
CA GLY A 27 -4.42 -13.27 12.36
C GLY A 27 -4.70 -13.46 10.86
N VAL A 28 -3.74 -13.93 10.07
CA VAL A 28 -3.89 -14.05 8.62
C VAL A 28 -4.75 -15.29 8.29
N GLU A 29 -5.96 -15.06 7.74
CA GLU A 29 -6.89 -16.13 7.36
C GLU A 29 -6.26 -17.11 6.34
N ARG A 30 -6.39 -18.42 6.60
CA ARG A 30 -5.90 -19.52 5.73
C ARG A 30 -6.49 -19.54 4.30
N ARG A 31 -7.48 -18.70 3.98
CA ARG A 31 -8.01 -18.54 2.60
C ARG A 31 -6.99 -17.96 1.63
N LEU A 32 -5.90 -17.37 2.13
CA LEU A 32 -4.78 -16.84 1.34
C LEU A 32 -3.79 -17.91 0.83
N ALA A 33 -4.08 -19.21 1.04
CA ALA A 33 -3.20 -20.32 0.68
C ALA A 33 -3.59 -21.05 -0.63
N MET A 34 -4.60 -20.58 -1.36
CA MET A 34 -4.93 -21.18 -2.67
C MET A 34 -3.98 -20.65 -3.75
N PRO A 35 -3.55 -21.51 -4.69
CA PRO A 35 -2.73 -21.07 -5.81
C PRO A 35 -3.54 -20.15 -6.71
N PHE A 36 -2.87 -19.12 -7.22
CA PHE A 36 -3.44 -18.21 -8.19
C PHE A 36 -3.70 -18.93 -9.52
N ILE A 37 -4.72 -18.47 -10.26
CA ILE A 37 -5.09 -19.00 -11.57
C ILE A 37 -5.05 -17.93 -12.66
N LYS A 38 -5.01 -18.37 -13.92
CA LYS A 38 -4.89 -17.49 -15.09
C LYS A 38 -6.05 -16.50 -15.21
N GLU A 39 -7.24 -16.94 -14.84
CA GLU A 39 -8.47 -16.15 -14.89
C GLU A 39 -8.36 -14.92 -13.98
N GLU A 40 -7.80 -15.07 -12.78
CA GLU A 40 -7.58 -13.96 -11.85
C GLU A 40 -6.62 -12.90 -12.41
N ILE A 41 -5.64 -13.31 -13.21
CA ILE A 41 -4.69 -12.40 -13.86
C ILE A 41 -5.42 -11.57 -14.92
N TRP A 42 -6.27 -12.21 -15.73
CA TRP A 42 -7.05 -11.52 -16.74
C TRP A 42 -8.10 -10.57 -16.14
N GLU A 43 -8.81 -11.02 -15.11
CA GLU A 43 -9.77 -10.19 -14.36
C GLU A 43 -9.07 -8.98 -13.71
N THR A 44 -7.89 -9.19 -13.14
CA THR A 44 -7.09 -8.10 -12.58
C THR A 44 -6.69 -7.12 -13.67
N LEU A 45 -6.13 -7.58 -14.79
CA LEU A 45 -5.70 -6.73 -15.89
C LEU A 45 -6.85 -5.91 -16.49
N THR A 46 -8.03 -6.51 -16.63
CA THR A 46 -9.22 -5.82 -17.17
C THR A 46 -9.84 -4.84 -16.18
N SER A 47 -9.68 -5.05 -14.88
CA SER A 47 -10.08 -4.09 -13.84
C SER A 47 -9.18 -2.83 -13.79
N MET A 48 -7.97 -2.90 -14.36
CA MET A 48 -7.05 -1.76 -14.40
C MET A 48 -7.57 -0.66 -15.33
N GLY A 49 -7.42 0.59 -14.90
CA GLY A 49 -7.77 1.74 -15.74
C GLY A 49 -6.87 1.83 -16.97
N ALA A 50 -7.46 1.73 -18.15
CA ALA A 50 -6.78 1.56 -19.44
C ALA A 50 -5.66 2.60 -19.71
N THR A 51 -5.90 3.87 -19.36
CA THR A 51 -4.98 5.00 -19.60
C THR A 51 -4.34 5.52 -18.31
N LYS A 52 -4.28 4.71 -17.26
CA LYS A 52 -3.52 5.07 -16.05
C LYS A 52 -2.02 5.19 -16.40
N ALA A 53 -1.30 5.92 -15.55
CA ALA A 53 0.13 6.13 -15.72
C ALA A 53 0.85 4.78 -15.88
N PRO A 54 1.76 4.64 -16.87
CA PRO A 54 2.47 3.40 -17.12
C PRO A 54 3.50 3.10 -16.01
N GLY A 55 3.98 1.85 -16.01
CA GLY A 55 5.13 1.46 -15.19
C GLY A 55 6.44 1.99 -15.76
N GLU A 56 7.55 1.42 -15.30
CA GLU A 56 8.90 1.75 -15.76
C GLU A 56 9.11 1.47 -17.26
N ASP A 57 8.34 0.54 -17.82
CA ASP A 57 8.35 0.17 -19.23
C ASP A 57 7.68 1.20 -20.16
N GLY A 58 6.97 2.19 -19.59
CA GLY A 58 6.22 3.17 -20.36
C GLY A 58 4.96 2.63 -21.04
N LEU A 59 4.56 1.37 -20.75
CA LEU A 59 3.41 0.74 -21.37
C LEU A 59 2.17 0.86 -20.48
N PRO A 60 1.08 1.50 -20.96
CA PRO A 60 -0.17 1.58 -20.21
C PRO A 60 -0.92 0.24 -20.22
N ALA A 61 -1.82 0.04 -19.26
CA ALA A 61 -2.62 -1.20 -19.15
C ALA A 61 -3.37 -1.55 -20.45
N ILE A 62 -3.83 -0.54 -21.22
CA ILE A 62 -4.50 -0.75 -22.52
C ILE A 62 -3.66 -1.52 -23.54
N PHE A 63 -2.33 -1.43 -23.48
CA PHE A 63 -1.43 -2.18 -24.35
C PHE A 63 -1.64 -3.69 -24.13
N PHE A 64 -1.56 -4.12 -22.87
CA PHE A 64 -1.74 -5.52 -22.48
C PHE A 64 -3.19 -5.98 -22.66
N GLN A 65 -4.18 -5.12 -22.38
CA GLN A 65 -5.59 -5.44 -22.59
C GLN A 65 -5.90 -5.72 -24.07
N LYS A 66 -5.35 -4.93 -25.00
CA LYS A 66 -5.57 -5.10 -26.45
C LYS A 66 -4.75 -6.23 -27.05
N LEU A 67 -3.51 -6.42 -26.57
CA LEU A 67 -2.58 -7.43 -27.08
C LEU A 67 -2.58 -8.71 -26.25
N TRP A 68 -3.61 -8.95 -25.43
CA TRP A 68 -3.72 -10.14 -24.59
C TRP A 68 -3.71 -11.44 -25.40
N HIS A 69 -4.26 -11.42 -26.62
CA HIS A 69 -4.23 -12.56 -27.53
C HIS A 69 -2.80 -12.93 -28.01
N ILE A 70 -1.84 -11.99 -27.90
CA ILE A 70 -0.44 -12.20 -28.26
C ILE A 70 0.38 -12.61 -27.04
N PHE A 71 0.27 -11.87 -25.93
CA PHE A 71 1.16 -12.02 -24.77
C PHE A 71 0.51 -12.70 -23.55
N GLY A 72 -0.78 -12.99 -23.60
CA GLY A 72 -1.54 -13.41 -22.43
C GLY A 72 -1.07 -14.72 -21.84
N ASN A 73 -0.54 -15.64 -22.66
CA ASN A 73 -0.02 -16.91 -22.17
C ASN A 73 1.31 -16.73 -21.40
N GLU A 74 2.24 -15.97 -21.98
CA GLU A 74 3.56 -15.69 -21.45
C GLU A 74 3.46 -14.86 -20.17
N VAL A 75 2.65 -13.79 -20.20
CA VAL A 75 2.39 -12.94 -19.03
C VAL A 75 1.74 -13.75 -17.91
N SER A 76 0.76 -14.60 -18.24
CA SER A 76 0.10 -15.43 -17.22
C SER A 76 1.06 -16.44 -16.61
N SER A 77 1.85 -17.15 -17.43
CA SER A 77 2.85 -18.10 -16.93
C SER A 77 3.85 -17.43 -15.99
N PHE A 78 4.35 -16.25 -16.37
CA PHE A 78 5.27 -15.48 -15.56
C PHE A 78 4.66 -15.06 -14.22
N CYS A 79 3.44 -14.49 -14.26
CA CYS A 79 2.73 -14.09 -13.04
C CYS A 79 2.41 -15.28 -12.13
N LEU A 80 1.98 -16.42 -12.68
CA LEU A 80 1.67 -17.62 -11.89
C LEU A 80 2.92 -18.21 -11.22
N GLN A 81 4.03 -18.32 -11.95
CA GLN A 81 5.30 -18.76 -11.37
C GLN A 81 5.72 -17.85 -10.21
N GLN A 82 5.55 -16.54 -10.36
CA GLN A 82 5.86 -15.60 -9.31
C GLN A 82 4.93 -15.70 -8.10
N LEU A 83 3.62 -15.69 -8.34
CA LEU A 83 2.60 -15.62 -7.30
C LEU A 83 2.46 -16.92 -6.51
N ASN A 84 2.73 -18.06 -7.15
CA ASN A 84 2.71 -19.39 -6.51
C ASN A 84 4.05 -19.80 -5.91
N GLY A 85 5.06 -18.92 -5.92
CA GLY A 85 6.34 -19.13 -5.24
C GLY A 85 7.35 -20.00 -6.02
N GLU A 86 7.15 -20.18 -7.32
CA GLU A 86 8.02 -20.95 -8.22
C GLU A 86 9.19 -20.11 -8.78
N MET A 87 9.20 -18.78 -8.55
CA MET A 87 10.23 -17.85 -9.01
C MET A 87 10.75 -16.93 -7.90
N GLU A 88 12.04 -16.62 -7.94
CA GLU A 88 12.69 -15.75 -6.96
C GLU A 88 12.33 -14.27 -7.18
N VAL A 89 11.78 -13.62 -6.15
CA VAL A 89 11.23 -12.26 -6.18
C VAL A 89 12.30 -11.16 -6.21
N SER A 90 13.57 -11.51 -5.95
CA SER A 90 14.65 -10.54 -5.74
C SER A 90 14.92 -9.62 -6.95
N ARG A 91 14.71 -10.11 -8.17
CA ARG A 91 14.96 -9.34 -9.41
C ARG A 91 13.82 -8.41 -9.84
N LEU A 92 12.62 -8.57 -9.27
CA LEU A 92 11.43 -7.79 -9.64
C LEU A 92 11.09 -6.67 -8.66
N ASN A 93 11.68 -6.72 -7.46
CA ASN A 93 11.52 -5.72 -6.42
C ASN A 93 12.41 -4.49 -6.65
N SER A 94 12.26 -3.82 -7.79
CA SER A 94 12.72 -2.43 -7.94
C SER A 94 11.74 -1.50 -7.23
N THR A 95 12.27 -0.50 -6.51
CA THR A 95 11.49 0.61 -5.97
C THR A 95 11.97 1.89 -6.63
N HIS A 96 11.08 2.56 -7.36
CA HIS A 96 11.34 3.86 -7.94
C HIS A 96 10.72 4.95 -7.07
N ILE A 97 11.53 5.91 -6.63
CA ILE A 97 11.06 7.04 -5.84
C ILE A 97 10.88 8.24 -6.75
N VAL A 98 9.63 8.66 -6.94
CA VAL A 98 9.28 9.88 -7.68
C VAL A 98 8.97 10.99 -6.68
N LEU A 99 9.53 12.18 -6.89
CA LEU A 99 9.32 13.33 -6.01
C LEU A 99 8.27 14.28 -6.57
N ILE A 100 7.14 14.40 -5.88
CA ILE A 100 6.07 15.35 -6.24
C ILE A 100 6.16 16.60 -5.36
N PRO A 101 6.28 17.82 -5.94
CA PRO A 101 6.27 19.06 -5.16
C PRO A 101 4.98 19.24 -4.35
N LYS A 102 5.09 19.62 -3.07
CA LYS A 102 3.95 20.00 -2.22
C LYS A 102 3.45 21.43 -2.50
N LYS A 103 4.31 22.28 -3.05
CA LYS A 103 4.06 23.70 -3.27
C LYS A 103 4.78 24.19 -4.52
N VAL A 104 4.38 25.34 -5.02
CA VAL A 104 5.03 26.04 -6.14
C VAL A 104 6.45 26.45 -5.70
N HIS A 105 7.46 26.14 -6.51
CA HIS A 105 8.89 26.38 -6.23
C HIS A 105 9.40 25.76 -4.91
N PRO A 106 9.55 24.43 -4.84
CA PRO A 106 10.12 23.78 -3.67
C PRO A 106 11.61 24.14 -3.52
N THR A 107 12.01 24.59 -2.33
CA THR A 107 13.38 25.02 -1.99
C THR A 107 14.17 24.00 -1.18
N ASN A 108 13.51 22.98 -0.61
CA ASN A 108 14.16 21.91 0.15
C ASN A 108 13.42 20.56 0.00
N LEU A 109 14.09 19.46 0.36
CA LEU A 109 13.58 18.10 0.14
C LEU A 109 12.31 17.77 0.96
N SER A 110 12.09 18.41 2.12
CA SER A 110 10.89 18.19 2.93
C SER A 110 9.60 18.73 2.29
N GLN A 111 9.76 19.62 1.29
CA GLN A 111 8.67 20.16 0.47
C GLN A 111 8.29 19.26 -0.71
N PHE A 112 8.91 18.09 -0.86
CA PHE A 112 8.47 17.07 -1.78
C PHE A 112 7.70 15.96 -1.03
N ARG A 113 6.75 15.34 -1.71
CA ARG A 113 6.17 14.05 -1.32
C ARG A 113 6.90 12.98 -2.12
N PRO A 114 7.67 12.08 -1.49
CA PRO A 114 8.13 10.91 -2.19
C PRO A 114 6.93 9.99 -2.47
N ILE A 115 6.88 9.45 -3.68
CA ILE A 115 5.99 8.34 -4.03
C ILE A 115 6.90 7.17 -4.40
N SER A 116 6.87 6.14 -3.57
CA SER A 116 7.56 4.88 -3.84
C SER A 116 6.68 4.02 -4.74
N LEU A 117 7.07 3.90 -6.00
CA LEU A 117 6.51 2.96 -6.96
C LEU A 117 7.21 1.63 -6.76
N CYS A 118 6.53 0.71 -6.08
CA CYS A 118 7.03 -0.61 -5.77
C CYS A 118 6.21 -1.66 -6.54
N ASN A 119 6.88 -2.63 -7.14
CA ASN A 119 6.23 -3.80 -7.75
C ASN A 119 5.83 -4.88 -6.73
N ARG A 120 5.67 -4.52 -5.45
CA ARG A 120 5.42 -5.48 -4.37
C ARG A 120 3.92 -5.77 -4.23
N SER A 121 3.58 -7.05 -4.26
CA SER A 121 2.30 -7.56 -3.77
C SER A 121 2.27 -7.47 -2.24
N LEU A 122 1.49 -6.55 -1.68
CA LEU A 122 1.21 -6.52 -0.25
C LEU A 122 0.21 -7.63 0.08
N GLY A 123 0.60 -8.55 0.96
CA GLY A 123 -0.34 -9.50 1.57
C GLY A 123 -1.45 -8.73 2.30
N LYS A 124 -2.70 -9.19 2.18
CA LYS A 124 -3.86 -8.56 2.82
C LYS A 124 -3.85 -8.85 4.32
N CYS A 125 -3.12 -8.07 5.10
CA CYS A 125 -3.27 -7.99 6.56
C CYS A 125 -4.21 -6.82 6.86
N ILE A 126 -5.51 -7.10 6.95
CA ILE A 126 -6.55 -6.06 7.07
C ILE A 126 -7.40 -6.36 8.30
N ASP A 127 -7.37 -5.45 9.28
CA ASP A 127 -8.23 -5.56 10.46
C ASP A 127 -9.68 -5.09 10.15
N LYS A 128 -10.66 -5.60 10.91
CA LYS A 128 -12.05 -5.16 10.78
C LYS A 128 -12.22 -3.67 11.06
N ALA A 129 -11.38 -3.06 11.89
CA ALA A 129 -11.38 -1.63 12.18
C ALA A 129 -10.69 -0.79 11.09
N GLN A 130 -9.98 -1.38 10.12
CA GLN A 130 -9.31 -0.63 9.06
C GLN A 130 -10.32 -0.16 8.00
N SER A 131 -10.68 1.10 8.04
CA SER A 131 -11.65 1.72 7.12
C SER A 131 -11.01 2.40 5.91
N ALA A 132 -9.80 2.94 6.05
CA ALA A 132 -9.08 3.60 4.97
C ALA A 132 -8.55 2.57 3.96
N PHE A 133 -8.57 2.93 2.67
CA PHE A 133 -8.08 2.11 1.56
C PHE A 133 -8.79 0.76 1.39
N MET A 134 -9.99 0.62 1.95
CA MET A 134 -10.82 -0.58 1.84
C MET A 134 -11.98 -0.37 0.87
N PRO A 135 -12.15 -1.26 -0.15
CA PRO A 135 -13.32 -1.23 -1.02
C PRO A 135 -14.61 -1.30 -0.20
N GLY A 136 -15.57 -0.43 -0.54
CA GLY A 136 -16.88 -0.39 0.13
C GLY A 136 -16.90 0.27 1.50
N ARG A 137 -15.78 0.85 1.98
CA ARG A 137 -15.72 1.67 3.20
C ARG A 137 -15.43 3.12 2.84
N LEU A 138 -16.19 4.04 3.41
CA LEU A 138 -16.04 5.45 3.13
C LEU A 138 -15.22 6.13 4.23
N VAL A 139 -14.45 7.15 3.86
CA VAL A 139 -13.73 7.97 4.85
C VAL A 139 -14.69 8.65 5.86
N SER A 140 -15.94 8.88 5.45
CA SER A 140 -17.01 9.38 6.33
C SER A 140 -17.34 8.45 7.49
N ASP A 141 -17.14 7.14 7.32
CA ASP A 141 -17.43 6.15 8.37
C ASP A 141 -16.54 6.39 9.59
N ASN A 142 -15.29 6.80 9.37
CA ASN A 142 -14.38 7.21 10.45
C ASN A 142 -14.85 8.45 11.19
N ALA A 143 -15.43 9.41 10.46
CA ALA A 143 -15.98 10.60 11.09
C ALA A 143 -17.15 10.22 12.01
N LEU A 144 -18.04 9.33 11.56
CA LEU A 144 -19.15 8.82 12.37
C LEU A 144 -18.66 8.10 13.63
N ILE A 145 -17.69 7.19 13.49
CA ILE A 145 -17.08 6.49 14.63
C ILE A 145 -16.48 7.50 15.63
N ALA A 146 -15.75 8.51 15.15
CA ALA A 146 -15.21 9.56 16.01
C ALA A 146 -16.32 10.35 16.73
N TYR A 147 -17.42 10.67 16.05
CA TYR A 147 -18.59 11.32 16.66
C TYR A 147 -19.21 10.45 17.76
N GLU A 148 -19.36 9.14 17.55
CA GLU A 148 -19.89 8.22 18.55
C GLU A 148 -18.98 8.10 19.77
N ILE A 149 -17.66 8.04 19.58
CA ILE A 149 -16.68 8.07 20.66
C ILE A 149 -16.85 9.34 21.48
N LEU A 150 -16.84 10.52 20.84
CA LEU A 150 -17.01 11.80 21.52
C LEU A 150 -18.36 11.92 22.25
N ASN A 151 -19.43 11.43 21.64
CA ASN A 151 -20.75 11.39 22.27
C ASN A 151 -20.77 10.52 23.53
N THR A 152 -20.13 9.35 23.47
CA THR A 152 -19.98 8.42 24.61
C THR A 152 -19.20 9.08 25.74
N LEU A 153 -18.10 9.78 25.44
CA LEU A 153 -17.36 10.56 26.42
C LEU A 153 -18.23 11.66 27.05
N LYS A 154 -18.98 12.41 26.24
CA LYS A 154 -19.88 13.48 26.72
C LYS A 154 -20.98 12.97 27.64
N LYS A 155 -21.51 11.77 27.40
CA LYS A 155 -22.55 11.13 28.21
C LYS A 155 -22.00 10.55 29.51
N LYS A 156 -20.75 10.12 29.53
CA LYS A 156 -20.10 9.52 30.72
C LYS A 156 -19.53 10.59 31.66
N ARG A 157 -20.42 11.32 32.34
CA ARG A 157 -20.07 12.40 33.29
C ARG A 157 -19.98 11.96 34.76
N ILE A 158 -20.54 10.80 35.10
CA ILE A 158 -20.70 10.35 36.49
C ILE A 158 -20.17 8.90 36.62
N GLY A 159 -19.50 8.60 37.73
CA GLY A 159 -18.97 7.28 38.06
C GLY A 159 -17.48 7.29 38.39
N ARG A 160 -16.97 6.20 38.97
CA ARG A 160 -15.56 6.10 39.41
C ARG A 160 -14.57 5.81 38.27
N LYS A 161 -15.05 5.39 37.10
CA LYS A 161 -14.21 5.06 35.92
C LYS A 161 -14.37 6.11 34.83
N GLY A 162 -13.31 6.86 34.53
CA GLY A 162 -13.24 7.78 33.40
C GLY A 162 -13.11 7.05 32.05
N LEU A 163 -13.40 7.76 30.97
CA LEU A 163 -13.07 7.35 29.61
C LEU A 163 -12.15 8.40 28.98
N MET A 164 -11.21 7.96 28.15
CA MET A 164 -10.29 8.81 27.40
C MET A 164 -10.27 8.33 25.95
N ALA A 165 -10.29 9.28 25.01
CA ALA A 165 -9.97 8.99 23.62
C ALA A 165 -8.50 9.36 23.37
N VAL A 166 -7.78 8.46 22.72
CA VAL A 166 -6.39 8.67 22.31
C VAL A 166 -6.36 8.77 20.80
N LYS A 167 -5.86 9.89 20.28
CA LYS A 167 -5.61 10.08 18.84
C LYS A 167 -4.13 9.91 18.60
N LEU A 168 -3.77 8.87 17.86
CA LEU A 168 -2.40 8.63 17.40
C LEU A 168 -2.30 9.08 15.94
N ASP A 169 -1.23 9.77 15.59
CA ASP A 169 -0.91 10.17 14.22
C ASP A 169 0.56 9.90 13.96
N MET A 170 0.86 9.18 12.88
CA MET A 170 2.22 8.83 12.52
C MET A 170 2.81 9.88 11.59
N SER A 171 3.87 10.54 12.04
CA SER A 171 4.62 11.46 11.19
C SER A 171 5.23 10.68 10.02
N LYS A 172 4.81 11.02 8.81
CA LYS A 172 5.28 10.38 7.57
C LYS A 172 5.14 8.85 7.59
N ALA A 173 3.92 8.37 7.82
CA ALA A 173 3.56 6.94 7.93
C ALA A 173 4.08 6.02 6.81
N TYR A 174 4.37 6.56 5.61
CA TYR A 174 4.92 5.80 4.48
C TYR A 174 6.41 6.03 4.25
N ASP A 175 6.99 7.04 4.89
CA ASP A 175 8.41 7.36 4.74
C ASP A 175 9.24 6.72 5.85
N ARG A 176 8.65 6.43 7.02
CA ARG A 176 9.33 5.79 8.14
C ARG A 176 8.89 4.34 8.22
N VAL A 177 9.83 3.43 8.01
CA VAL A 177 9.66 2.01 8.33
C VAL A 177 10.27 1.84 9.72
N GLU A 178 9.43 1.76 10.74
CA GLU A 178 9.83 1.24 12.06
C GLU A 178 9.79 -0.28 12.02
#